data_AF-A0ABD7L4B5-F1
#
_entry.id   AF-A0ABD7L4B5-F1
#
_cell.length_a   1.000
_cell.length_b   1.000
_cell.length_c   1.000
_cell.angle_alpha   90.00
_cell.angle_beta   90.00
_cell.angle_gamma   90.00
#
_symmetry.space_group_name_H-M   'P 1'
#
loop_
_entity.id
_entity.type
_entity.pdbx_description
1 polymer ?
#
loop_
_entity_poly.entity_id
_entity_poly.type
_entity_poly.pdbx_seq_one_letter_code
_entity_poly.pdbx_strand_id
1 'polypeptide(L)'
;MPAWRGKKETGRQNILIDDELYAAVYAVADQPLRNAMDLADLCAQRPSDVLRVQRSNIVRGNLIFRTQKTGAFVTVQITGELAALIERLLAWRGSKVDVSPYLFARRGRLSAHERPTALAL
;
A
#
# COMPACT_ATOMS: atom_id res chain seq x y z
N MET A 1 -4.02 14.89 -31.36
CA MET A 1 -4.45 14.09 -30.18
C MET A 1 -4.04 14.84 -28.91
N PRO A 2 -4.96 15.37 -28.08
CA PRO A 2 -4.55 15.98 -26.83
C PRO A 2 -4.18 14.87 -25.82
N ALA A 3 -2.91 14.84 -25.41
CA ALA A 3 -2.44 13.97 -24.34
C ALA A 3 -3.03 14.44 -23.01
N TRP A 4 -3.74 13.55 -22.32
CA TRP A 4 -4.27 13.79 -20.98
C TRP A 4 -3.13 14.15 -20.01
N ARG A 5 -3.07 15.42 -19.59
CA ARG A 5 -2.14 15.91 -18.56
C ARG A 5 -2.81 15.66 -17.21
N GLY A 6 -2.28 14.71 -16.43
CA GLY A 6 -2.78 14.43 -15.08
C GLY A 6 -2.80 15.71 -14.23
N LYS A 7 -3.77 15.83 -13.32
CA LYS A 7 -3.85 16.96 -12.37
C LYS A 7 -2.52 17.04 -11.60
N LYS A 8 -1.80 18.14 -11.79
CA LYS A 8 -0.60 18.47 -11.00
C LYS A 8 -1.08 19.16 -9.73
N GLU A 9 -1.04 18.46 -8.61
CA GLU A 9 -1.07 19.15 -7.32
C GLU A 9 0.24 19.91 -7.13
N THR A 10 0.16 21.09 -6.53
CA THR A 10 1.36 21.85 -6.12
C THR A 10 2.18 20.97 -5.17
N GLY A 11 3.46 20.81 -5.46
CA GLY A 11 4.35 19.96 -4.66
C GLY A 11 4.41 20.44 -3.21
N ARG A 12 4.17 19.55 -2.26
CA ARG A 12 4.17 19.82 -0.81
C ARG A 12 5.57 19.71 -0.21
N GLN A 13 6.57 20.25 -0.90
CA GLN A 13 7.99 20.09 -0.51
C GLN A 13 8.33 20.77 0.82
N ASN A 14 7.48 21.69 1.29
CA ASN A 14 7.68 22.46 2.52
C ASN A 14 6.74 22.03 3.67
N ILE A 15 6.10 20.87 3.56
CA ILE A 15 5.15 20.38 4.57
C ILE A 15 5.76 19.13 5.21
N LEU A 16 6.05 19.21 6.51
CA LEU A 16 6.33 18.04 7.33
C LEU A 16 4.99 17.41 7.76
N ILE A 17 4.93 16.09 7.76
CA ILE A 17 3.76 15.36 8.25
C ILE A 17 3.96 15.20 9.76
N ASP A 18 3.06 15.78 10.55
CA ASP A 18 2.99 15.55 11.99
C ASP A 18 2.05 14.38 12.32
N ASP A 19 2.12 13.92 13.57
CA ASP A 19 1.35 12.78 14.05
C ASP A 19 -0.16 13.03 13.99
N GLU A 20 -0.60 14.29 14.21
CA GLU A 20 -2.00 14.68 14.17
C GLU A 20 -2.57 14.58 12.76
N LEU A 21 -1.84 15.09 11.76
CA LEU A 21 -2.18 14.99 10.36
C LEU A 21 -2.17 13.54 9.88
N TYR A 22 -1.18 12.74 10.31
CA TYR A 22 -1.15 11.31 10.01
C TYR A 22 -2.39 10.60 10.56
N ALA A 23 -2.72 10.83 11.83
CA ALA A 23 -3.89 10.24 12.47
C ALA A 23 -5.21 10.67 11.81
N ALA A 24 -5.35 11.94 11.45
CA ALA A 24 -6.53 12.47 10.76
C ALA A 24 -6.76 11.78 9.41
N VAL A 25 -5.69 11.56 8.62
CA VAL A 25 -5.77 10.83 7.35
C VAL A 25 -6.09 9.36 7.61
N TYR A 26 -5.42 8.74 8.59
CA TYR A 26 -5.62 7.33 8.93
C TYR A 26 -7.07 7.04 9.34
N ALA A 27 -7.70 7.96 10.09
CA ALA A 27 -9.09 7.84 10.53
C ALA A 27 -10.09 7.74 9.36
N VAL A 28 -9.86 8.48 8.27
CA VAL A 28 -10.75 8.48 7.09
C VAL A 28 -10.31 7.52 5.99
N ALA A 29 -9.09 6.97 6.08
CA ALA A 29 -8.54 6.03 5.11
C ALA A 29 -9.32 4.70 5.08
N ASP A 30 -9.46 4.11 3.91
CA ASP A 30 -9.98 2.75 3.76
C ASP A 30 -8.89 1.71 4.07
N GLN A 31 -9.27 0.45 4.31
CA GLN A 31 -8.33 -0.59 4.70
C GLN A 31 -7.12 -0.76 3.75
N PRO A 32 -7.27 -0.69 2.40
CA PRO A 32 -6.12 -0.65 1.48
C PRO A 32 -5.14 0.48 1.78
N LEU A 33 -5.64 1.69 2.00
CA LEU A 33 -4.81 2.85 2.25
C LEU A 33 -4.15 2.76 3.63
N ARG A 34 -4.88 2.35 4.67
CA ARG A 34 -4.32 2.12 6.01
C ARG A 34 -3.18 1.11 6.00
N ASN A 35 -3.37 -0.02 5.32
CA ASN A 35 -2.30 -1.02 5.18
C ASN A 35 -1.06 -0.47 4.45
N ALA A 36 -1.25 0.40 3.46
CA ALA A 36 -0.14 1.03 2.76
C ALA A 36 0.58 2.07 3.62
N MET A 37 -0.18 2.81 4.45
CA MET A 37 0.36 3.74 5.44
C MET A 37 1.18 3.00 6.49
N ASP A 38 0.65 1.91 7.07
CA ASP A 38 1.36 1.09 8.05
C ASP A 38 2.66 0.51 7.48
N LEU A 39 2.64 0.00 6.24
CA LEU A 39 3.84 -0.56 5.62
C LEU A 39 4.90 0.52 5.36
N ALA A 40 4.47 1.72 4.99
CA ALA A 40 5.36 2.85 4.77
C ALA A 40 6.02 3.32 6.07
N ASP A 41 5.23 3.38 7.15
CA ASP A 41 5.68 3.79 8.47
C ASP A 41 6.70 2.79 9.05
N LEU A 42 6.35 1.50 9.07
CA LEU A 42 7.20 0.44 9.62
C LEU A 42 8.49 0.20 8.82
N CYS A 43 8.48 0.40 7.50
CA CYS A 43 9.65 0.14 6.64
C CYS A 43 10.47 1.40 6.32
N ALA A 44 9.97 2.58 6.72
CA ALA A 44 10.53 3.89 6.35
C ALA A 44 10.80 4.04 4.84
N GLN A 45 9.92 3.48 3.99
CA GLN A 45 10.07 3.50 2.54
C GLN A 45 9.18 4.54 1.87
N ARG A 46 9.62 5.03 0.70
CA ARG A 46 8.85 6.00 -0.09
C ARG A 46 7.53 5.37 -0.53
N PRO A 47 6.43 6.13 -0.65
CA PRO A 47 5.16 5.59 -1.16
C PRO A 47 5.30 4.87 -2.51
N SER A 48 6.17 5.35 -3.41
CA SER A 48 6.45 4.70 -4.69
C SER A 48 7.14 3.33 -4.56
N ASP A 49 7.93 3.14 -3.51
CA ASP A 49 8.64 1.88 -3.25
C ASP A 49 7.68 0.89 -2.56
N VAL A 50 6.87 1.36 -1.61
CA VAL A 50 5.83 0.59 -0.89
C VAL A 50 4.79 0.00 -1.85
N LEU A 51 4.28 0.81 -2.78
CA LEU A 51 3.24 0.37 -3.72
C LEU A 51 3.71 -0.72 -4.71
N ARG A 52 5.02 -0.92 -4.86
CA ARG A 52 5.60 -1.92 -5.77
C ARG A 52 5.97 -3.22 -5.08
N VAL A 53 5.78 -3.31 -3.77
CA VAL A 53 6.09 -4.52 -3.00
C VAL A 53 5.18 -5.67 -3.45
N GLN A 54 5.83 -6.79 -3.75
CA GLN A 54 5.22 -8.04 -4.18
C GLN A 54 5.49 -9.15 -3.17
N ARG A 55 4.74 -10.24 -3.26
CA ARG A 55 4.97 -11.44 -2.44
C ARG A 55 6.36 -12.04 -2.65
N SER A 56 6.87 -11.97 -3.88
CA SER A 56 8.23 -12.41 -4.24
C SER A 56 9.33 -11.59 -3.56
N ASN A 57 9.02 -10.42 -3.00
CA ASN A 57 9.96 -9.63 -2.22
C ASN A 57 10.14 -10.17 -0.79
N ILE A 58 9.30 -11.11 -0.35
CA ILE A 58 9.46 -11.79 0.93
C ILE A 58 10.41 -12.97 0.72
N VAL A 59 11.63 -12.86 1.24
CA VAL A 59 12.70 -13.84 1.06
C VAL A 59 13.35 -14.14 2.40
N ARG A 60 13.29 -15.42 2.82
CA ARG A 60 13.97 -15.93 4.03
C ARG A 60 13.69 -15.08 5.28
N GLY A 61 12.44 -14.68 5.50
CA GLY A 61 12.04 -13.86 6.66
C GLY A 61 12.38 -12.38 6.55
N ASN A 62 12.76 -11.90 5.36
CA ASN A 62 13.03 -10.50 5.10
C ASN A 62 12.14 -9.96 3.98
N LEU A 63 11.83 -8.68 4.04
CA LEU A 63 11.17 -7.92 2.99
C LEU A 63 12.21 -7.10 2.23
N ILE A 64 12.36 -7.38 0.94
CA ILE A 64 13.39 -6.77 0.08
C ILE A 64 12.77 -5.73 -0.83
N PHE A 65 13.17 -4.48 -0.68
CA PHE A 65 12.79 -3.37 -1.54
C PHE A 65 13.89 -3.08 -2.56
N ARG A 66 13.50 -2.58 -3.73
CA ARG A 66 14.41 -1.95 -4.70
C ARG A 66 14.05 -0.47 -4.81
N THR A 67 14.84 0.40 -4.21
CA THR A 67 14.50 1.84 -4.16
C THR A 67 14.53 2.47 -5.55
N GLN A 68 13.54 3.32 -5.85
CA GLN A 68 13.49 4.06 -7.11
C GLN A 68 14.47 5.23 -7.19
N LYS A 69 14.95 5.76 -6.07
CA LYS A 69 15.86 6.92 -6.11
C LYS A 69 17.26 6.53 -6.61
N THR A 70 17.80 5.44 -6.06
CA THR A 70 19.19 5.02 -6.29
C THR A 70 19.31 3.64 -6.93
N GLY A 71 18.21 2.89 -7.04
CA GLY A 71 18.21 1.52 -7.57
C GLY A 71 18.74 0.47 -6.60
N ALA A 72 19.19 0.86 -5.41
CA ALA A 72 19.75 -0.03 -4.40
C ALA A 72 18.71 -0.98 -3.80
N PHE A 73 19.18 -2.10 -3.25
CA PHE A 73 18.35 -3.02 -2.48
C PHE A 73 18.39 -2.65 -1.00
N VAL A 74 17.22 -2.59 -0.39
CA VAL A 74 17.04 -2.39 1.05
C VAL A 74 16.33 -3.61 1.60
N THR A 75 16.86 -4.17 2.69
CA THR A 75 16.31 -5.37 3.31
C THR A 75 15.82 -5.01 4.70
N VAL A 76 14.56 -5.35 4.98
CA VAL A 76 13.92 -5.14 6.29
C VAL A 76 13.57 -6.50 6.87
N GLN A 77 13.99 -6.79 8.08
CA GLN A 77 13.67 -8.06 8.73
C GLN A 77 12.20 -8.09 9.14
N ILE A 78 11.48 -9.16 8.77
CA ILE A 78 10.05 -9.30 9.11
C ILE A 78 9.94 -9.80 10.55
N THR A 79 9.72 -8.87 11.49
CA THR A 79 9.55 -9.15 12.92
C THR A 79 8.56 -8.18 13.55
N GLY A 80 8.07 -8.52 14.75
CA GLY A 80 7.19 -7.64 15.54
C GLY A 80 5.94 -7.22 14.75
N GLU A 81 5.66 -5.92 14.76
CA GLU A 81 4.48 -5.33 14.09
C GLU A 81 4.48 -5.54 12.57
N LEU A 82 5.67 -5.57 11.94
CA LEU A 82 5.77 -5.84 10.51
C LEU A 82 5.32 -7.27 10.17
N ALA A 83 5.62 -8.25 11.02
CA ALA A 83 5.15 -9.62 10.81
C ALA A 83 3.62 -9.69 10.86
N ALA A 84 3.00 -9.08 11.87
CA ALA A 84 1.54 -9.01 12.00
C ALA A 84 0.88 -8.30 10.81
N LEU A 85 1.48 -7.21 10.33
CA LEU A 85 1.01 -6.52 9.13
C LEU A 85 1.09 -7.40 7.88
N ILE A 86 2.21 -8.09 7.68
CA ILE A 86 2.39 -8.98 6.52
C ILE A 86 1.39 -10.13 6.57
N GLU A 87 1.15 -10.74 7.73
CA GLU A 87 0.12 -11.77 7.90
C GLU A 87 -1.27 -11.23 7.54
N ARG A 88 -1.62 -10.03 8.01
CA ARG A 88 -2.88 -9.36 7.68
C ARG A 88 -3.00 -9.09 6.19
N LEU A 89 -1.94 -8.62 5.54
CA LEU A 89 -1.88 -8.37 4.10
C LEU A 89 -2.04 -9.64 3.27
N LEU A 90 -1.45 -10.75 3.70
CA LEU A 90 -1.57 -12.05 3.03
C LEU A 90 -2.93 -12.70 3.25
N ALA A 91 -3.56 -12.47 4.41
CA ALA A 91 -4.90 -12.94 4.74
C ALA A 91 -6.00 -12.12 4.04
N TRP A 92 -5.78 -10.82 3.83
CA TRP A 92 -6.73 -9.91 3.24
C TRP A 92 -6.88 -10.16 1.73
N ARG A 93 -7.94 -10.88 1.35
CA ARG A 93 -8.30 -11.21 -0.05
C ARG A 93 -9.71 -10.73 -0.37
N GLY A 94 -9.85 -9.98 -1.47
CA GLY A 94 -11.13 -9.45 -1.96
C GLY A 94 -12.00 -10.42 -2.75
N SER A 95 -11.47 -11.54 -3.25
CA SER A 95 -12.26 -12.61 -3.89
C SER A 95 -11.46 -13.90 -4.06
N LYS A 96 -12.16 -14.99 -4.44
CA LYS A 96 -11.67 -16.39 -4.54
C LYS A 96 -10.57 -16.60 -5.59
N VAL A 97 -10.21 -15.56 -6.36
CA VAL A 97 -9.17 -15.59 -7.40
C VAL A 97 -8.34 -14.31 -7.30
N ASP A 98 -7.45 -14.23 -6.31
CA ASP A 98 -6.45 -13.16 -6.28
C ASP A 98 -5.20 -13.57 -7.07
N VAL A 99 -5.10 -13.04 -8.29
CA VAL A 99 -3.96 -13.22 -9.21
C VAL A 99 -2.93 -12.08 -9.12
N SER A 100 -3.12 -11.11 -8.21
CA SER A 100 -2.20 -9.97 -8.10
C SER A 100 -0.90 -10.37 -7.38
N PRO A 101 0.29 -10.09 -7.94
CA PRO A 101 1.56 -10.35 -7.26
C PRO A 101 1.86 -9.33 -6.14
N TYR A 102 1.15 -8.19 -6.11
CA TYR A 102 1.36 -7.09 -5.17
C TYR A 102 0.66 -7.33 -3.83
N LEU A 103 1.26 -6.81 -2.74
CA LEU A 103 0.62 -6.87 -1.40
C LEU A 103 -0.62 -5.98 -1.30
N PHE A 104 -0.72 -4.95 -2.14
CA PHE A 104 -1.90 -4.09 -2.22
C PHE A 104 -2.73 -4.44 -3.44
N ALA A 105 -3.99 -4.79 -3.23
CA ALA A 105 -4.94 -4.93 -4.33
C ALA A 105 -5.20 -3.54 -4.93
N ARG A 106 -4.89 -3.37 -6.23
CA ARG A 106 -5.36 -2.20 -6.97
C ARG A 106 -6.88 -2.25 -6.99
N ARG A 107 -7.55 -1.16 -6.63
CA ARG A 107 -8.99 -1.00 -6.83
C ARG A 107 -9.27 -0.95 -8.34
N GLY A 108 -9.22 -2.12 -8.98
CA GLY A 108 -9.86 -2.33 -10.27
C GLY A 108 -11.33 -2.02 -10.09
N ARG A 109 -11.95 -1.45 -11.14
CA ARG A 109 -13.40 -1.32 -11.21
C ARG A 109 -13.96 -2.72 -10.93
N LEU A 110 -14.60 -2.93 -9.77
CA LEU A 110 -15.26 -4.19 -9.48
C LEU A 110 -16.19 -4.48 -10.67
N SER A 111 -16.05 -5.65 -11.31
CA SER A 111 -17.03 -6.05 -12.31
C SER A 111 -18.39 -6.09 -11.61
N ALA A 112 -19.44 -5.60 -12.27
CA ALA A 112 -20.73 -5.28 -11.65
C ALA A 112 -21.35 -6.40 -10.77
N HIS A 113 -20.91 -7.65 -10.93
CA HIS A 113 -21.27 -8.81 -10.12
C HIS A 113 -20.65 -8.89 -8.71
N GLU A 114 -19.64 -8.06 -8.38
CA GLU A 114 -18.88 -8.12 -7.12
C GLU A 114 -19.20 -6.96 -6.17
N ARG A 115 -20.28 -6.20 -6.42
CA ARG A 115 -20.77 -5.27 -5.40
C ARG A 115 -21.26 -6.10 -4.22
N PRO A 116 -20.75 -5.93 -3.00
CA PRO A 116 -21.49 -6.41 -1.84
C PRO A 116 -22.83 -5.69 -1.89
N THR A 117 -23.92 -6.46 -1.93
CA THR A 117 -25.26 -5.99 -1.61
C THR A 117 -25.16 -5.44 -0.20
N ALA A 118 -24.90 -4.14 -0.08
CA ALA A 118 -25.07 -3.43 1.17
C ALA A 118 -26.55 -3.58 1.49
N LEU A 119 -26.75 -4.43 2.49
CA LEU A 119 -28.00 -4.75 3.15
C LEU A 119 -28.74 -3.45 3.44
N ALA A 120 -30.00 -3.42 3.00
CA ALA A 120 -30.98 -2.47 3.47
C ALA A 120 -31.01 -2.51 5.00
N LEU A 121 -30.80 -1.36 5.63
CA LEU A 121 -31.46 -0.88 6.86
C LEU A 121 -31.28 0.64 6.91
#